data_AF-A0A1T5M9V6-F1
#
_entry.id   AF-A0A1T5M9V6-F1
#
_cell.length_a   1.000
_cell.length_b   1.000
_cell.length_c   1.000
_cell.angle_alpha   90.00
_cell.angle_beta   90.00
_cell.angle_gamma   90.00
#
_symmetry.space_group_name_H-M   'P 1'
#
loop_
_entity.id
_entity.type
_entity.pdbx_description
1 polymer ?
#
loop_
_entity_poly.entity_id
_entity_poly.type
_entity_poly.pdbx_seq_one_letter_code
_entity_poly.pdbx_strand_id
1 'polypeptide(L)'
;MLLFIFLMTINLFSCSSQTHENIVLVNVEHLDRAGIAQEISTLNALNPRVIAIDLQFDESRHDEKDTKLVNALWECKNLVMPSLVHNLNGKIFTSSASQLEFSAYAKTGFVNTLPENDTNHTLKRFTVWEKESYGEQASKYHFAARTAMSYDSIKAMKFINAHPKIVDIDYKEGKRQFKILSAKEVLDGKVTKKDIEGKIVMISFLGPGNEDKFYTPLNKHPKEPDMYGVEYLANIVAQILEYNGE
;
A
#
# COMPACT_ATOMS: atom_id res chain seq x y z
N MET A 1 -54.17 32.78 -20.28
CA MET A 1 -53.82 31.34 -20.16
C MET A 1 -52.30 31.24 -20.32
N LEU A 2 -51.56 31.31 -19.21
CA LEU A 2 -50.08 31.23 -19.20
C LEU A 2 -49.69 29.75 -19.13
N LEU A 3 -48.90 29.28 -20.09
CA LEU A 3 -48.34 27.93 -20.13
C LEU A 3 -46.93 27.98 -19.52
N PHE A 4 -46.79 27.47 -18.30
CA PHE A 4 -45.48 27.25 -17.66
C PHE A 4 -44.84 26.00 -18.25
N ILE A 5 -43.73 26.16 -18.96
CA ILE A 5 -42.88 25.04 -19.41
C ILE A 5 -41.89 24.75 -18.28
N PHE A 6 -42.05 23.59 -17.65
CA PHE A 6 -41.14 23.07 -16.63
C PHE A 6 -39.95 22.41 -17.34
N LEU A 7 -38.80 23.09 -17.40
CA LEU A 7 -37.55 22.47 -17.83
C LEU A 7 -37.03 21.56 -16.72
N MET A 8 -37.23 20.26 -16.89
CA MET A 8 -36.61 19.23 -16.07
C MET A 8 -35.14 19.09 -16.47
N THR A 9 -34.23 19.68 -15.69
CA THR A 9 -32.79 19.47 -15.87
C THR A 9 -32.45 18.04 -15.47
N ILE A 10 -32.15 17.21 -16.47
CA ILE A 10 -31.56 15.89 -16.29
C ILE A 10 -30.15 16.11 -15.73
N ASN A 11 -29.98 15.90 -14.42
CA ASN A 11 -28.67 15.73 -13.82
C ASN A 11 -28.10 14.41 -14.35
N LEU A 12 -27.31 14.49 -15.42
CA LEU A 12 -26.41 13.42 -15.80
C LEU A 12 -25.41 13.27 -14.66
N PHE A 13 -25.56 12.19 -13.89
CA PHE A 13 -24.54 11.73 -12.97
C PHE A 13 -23.26 11.51 -13.77
N SER A 14 -22.35 12.48 -13.68
CA SER A 14 -20.94 12.29 -14.00
C SER A 14 -20.47 11.14 -13.10
N CYS A 15 -20.16 9.99 -13.71
CA CYS A 15 -19.40 8.93 -13.07
C CYS A 15 -18.01 9.50 -12.83
N SER A 16 -17.81 10.24 -11.73
CA SER A 16 -16.51 10.75 -11.37
C SER A 16 -15.64 9.55 -11.01
N SER A 17 -14.67 9.21 -11.84
CA SER A 17 -13.57 8.35 -11.40
C SER A 17 -12.84 9.12 -10.31
N GLN A 18 -13.13 8.82 -9.05
CA GLN A 18 -12.42 9.40 -7.92
C GLN A 18 -11.03 8.78 -7.93
N THR A 19 -10.09 9.42 -8.63
CA THR A 19 -8.68 9.03 -8.54
C THR A 19 -8.21 9.32 -7.13
N HIS A 20 -7.62 8.35 -6.46
CA HIS A 20 -7.08 8.53 -5.11
C HIS A 20 -5.76 9.30 -5.20
N GLU A 21 -5.85 10.62 -5.37
CA GLU A 21 -4.72 11.48 -5.73
C GLU A 21 -3.57 11.49 -4.70
N ASN A 22 -3.84 11.01 -3.49
CA ASN A 22 -2.90 10.93 -2.38
C ASN A 22 -2.03 9.66 -2.38
N ILE A 23 -2.32 8.67 -3.24
CA ILE A 23 -1.59 7.40 -3.31
C ILE A 23 -1.01 7.23 -4.72
N VAL A 24 0.30 7.00 -4.79
CA VAL A 24 1.03 6.75 -6.03
C VAL A 24 1.79 5.44 -5.90
N LEU A 25 1.65 4.58 -6.90
CA LEU A 25 2.37 3.32 -6.98
C LEU A 25 3.61 3.51 -7.85
N VAL A 26 4.73 2.94 -7.45
CA VAL A 26 5.99 2.96 -8.21
C VAL A 26 6.43 1.51 -8.41
N ASN A 27 6.56 1.12 -9.67
CA ASN A 27 7.03 -0.21 -10.05
C ASN A 27 8.56 -0.23 -10.15
N VAL A 28 9.22 -1.05 -9.32
CA VAL A 28 10.68 -1.22 -9.36
C VAL A 28 11.19 -2.01 -10.57
N GLU A 29 10.29 -2.64 -11.34
CA GLU A 29 10.61 -3.41 -12.53
C GLU A 29 11.71 -4.45 -12.25
N HIS A 30 12.90 -4.30 -12.83
CA HIS A 30 14.03 -5.21 -12.69
C HIS A 30 15.25 -4.55 -12.04
N LEU A 31 15.05 -3.46 -11.29
CA LEU A 31 16.13 -2.77 -10.60
C LEU A 31 16.80 -3.69 -9.57
N ASP A 32 18.13 -3.59 -9.48
CA ASP A 32 18.86 -4.16 -8.36
C ASP A 32 18.83 -3.22 -7.14
N ARG A 33 19.48 -3.61 -6.03
CA ARG A 33 19.50 -2.80 -4.80
C ARG A 33 20.06 -1.38 -5.01
N ALA A 34 21.02 -1.19 -5.93
CA ALA A 34 21.56 0.14 -6.23
C ALA A 34 20.58 0.97 -7.07
N GLY A 35 19.89 0.35 -8.03
CA GLY A 35 18.82 0.98 -8.79
C GLY A 35 17.65 1.40 -7.90
N ILE A 36 17.21 0.52 -7.00
CA ILE A 36 16.15 0.80 -6.01
C ILE A 36 16.59 1.94 -5.09
N ALA A 37 17.85 1.96 -4.65
CA ALA A 37 18.39 3.06 -3.85
C ALA A 37 18.29 4.42 -4.59
N GLN A 38 18.68 4.45 -5.86
CA GLN A 38 18.59 5.67 -6.68
C GLN A 38 17.14 6.12 -6.89
N GLU A 39 16.22 5.17 -7.10
CA GLU A 39 14.79 5.46 -7.21
C GLU A 39 14.25 6.08 -5.93
N ILE A 40 14.54 5.47 -4.77
CA ILE A 40 14.15 5.98 -3.44
C ILE A 40 14.71 7.38 -3.21
N SER A 41 16.01 7.61 -3.44
CA SER A 41 16.61 8.94 -3.27
C SER A 41 15.99 9.99 -4.20
N THR A 42 15.66 9.62 -5.44
CA THR A 42 14.98 10.51 -6.39
C THR A 42 13.59 10.88 -5.90
N LEU A 43 12.82 9.91 -5.42
CA LEU A 43 11.49 10.13 -4.85
C LEU A 43 11.56 10.97 -3.56
N ASN A 44 12.50 10.68 -2.66
CA ASN A 44 12.72 11.46 -1.43
C ASN A 44 12.96 12.94 -1.71
N ALA A 45 13.73 13.28 -2.75
CA ALA A 45 14.00 14.66 -3.15
C ALA A 45 12.71 15.43 -3.57
N LEU A 46 11.63 14.71 -3.90
CA LEU A 46 10.33 15.27 -4.23
C LEU A 46 9.39 15.42 -3.02
N ASN A 47 9.88 15.16 -1.80
CA ASN A 47 9.18 15.34 -0.52
C ASN A 47 7.84 14.58 -0.38
N PRO A 48 7.82 13.25 -0.57
CA PRO A 48 6.65 12.46 -0.23
C PRO A 48 6.34 12.57 1.27
N ARG A 49 5.06 12.42 1.62
CA ARG A 49 4.65 12.38 3.03
C ARG A 49 4.98 11.03 3.66
N VAL A 50 4.84 9.95 2.89
CA VAL A 50 5.16 8.57 3.29
C VAL A 50 5.78 7.85 2.10
N ILE A 51 6.86 7.10 2.35
CA ILE A 51 7.34 6.05 1.46
C ILE A 51 7.01 4.71 2.13
N ALA A 52 6.21 3.90 1.46
CA ALA A 52 5.85 2.55 1.89
C ALA A 52 6.43 1.57 0.88
N ILE A 53 7.34 0.70 1.31
CA ILE A 53 8.02 -0.23 0.42
C ILE A 53 7.48 -1.63 0.70
N ASP A 54 6.86 -2.23 -0.31
CA ASP A 54 6.36 -3.60 -0.29
C ASP A 54 7.34 -4.50 -1.04
N LEU A 55 8.56 -4.56 -0.52
CA LEU A 55 9.64 -5.39 -1.03
C LEU A 55 10.36 -6.03 0.16
N GLN A 56 10.77 -7.27 -0.04
CA GLN A 56 11.61 -7.99 0.91
C GLN A 56 13.03 -7.99 0.38
N PHE A 57 13.97 -7.57 1.22
CA PHE A 57 15.39 -7.63 0.92
C PHE A 57 15.95 -8.85 1.64
N ASP A 58 16.42 -9.80 0.83
CA ASP A 58 17.10 -11.03 1.23
C ASP A 58 18.40 -10.74 2.00
N GLU A 59 19.23 -11.75 2.22
CA GLU A 59 20.42 -11.60 3.05
C GLU A 59 21.30 -10.42 2.63
N SER A 60 21.83 -9.69 3.63
CA SER A 60 22.84 -8.66 3.37
C SER A 60 24.05 -9.31 2.73
N ARG A 61 24.50 -8.69 1.65
CA ARG A 61 25.73 -9.01 0.94
C ARG A 61 26.88 -8.15 1.46
N HIS A 62 26.58 -7.17 2.34
CA HIS A 62 27.50 -6.19 2.88
C HIS A 62 28.36 -5.51 1.80
N ASP A 63 27.77 -5.29 0.62
CA ASP A 63 28.43 -4.69 -0.52
C ASP A 63 28.04 -3.20 -0.68
N GLU A 64 28.59 -2.56 -1.71
CA GLU A 64 28.30 -1.15 -2.02
C GLU A 64 26.82 -0.91 -2.34
N LYS A 65 26.11 -1.90 -2.91
CA LYS A 65 24.69 -1.76 -3.26
C LYS A 65 23.82 -1.76 -2.01
N ASP A 66 24.15 -2.57 -1.03
CA ASP A 66 23.47 -2.58 0.28
C ASP A 66 23.70 -1.28 1.03
N THR A 67 24.93 -0.79 1.01
CA THR A 67 25.26 0.51 1.60
C THR A 67 24.43 1.64 0.98
N LYS A 68 24.31 1.66 -0.36
CA LYS A 68 23.47 2.64 -1.07
C LYS A 68 22.00 2.51 -0.68
N LEU A 69 21.47 1.30 -0.64
CA LEU A 69 20.08 1.04 -0.28
C LEU A 69 19.78 1.46 1.15
N VAL A 70 20.61 1.07 2.12
CA VAL A 70 20.45 1.47 3.53
C VAL A 70 20.49 2.99 3.68
N ASN A 71 21.40 3.68 3.00
CA ASN A 71 21.46 5.14 3.04
C ASN A 71 20.18 5.78 2.47
N ALA A 72 19.69 5.31 1.31
CA ALA A 72 18.46 5.82 0.72
C ALA A 72 17.23 5.58 1.61
N LEU A 73 17.15 4.41 2.25
CA LEU A 73 16.11 4.09 3.24
C LEU A 73 16.20 5.00 4.46
N TRP A 74 17.41 5.29 4.94
CA TRP A 74 17.63 6.15 6.11
C TRP A 74 17.20 7.60 5.88
N GLU A 75 17.34 8.11 4.65
CA GLU A 75 16.92 9.46 4.27
C GLU A 75 15.39 9.63 4.18
N CYS A 76 14.62 8.54 4.20
CA CYS A 76 13.17 8.58 4.15
C CYS A 76 12.57 9.15 5.45
N LYS A 77 11.89 10.31 5.37
CA LYS A 77 11.27 10.97 6.53
C LYS A 77 10.23 10.10 7.26
N ASN A 78 9.40 9.38 6.50
CA ASN A 78 8.40 8.45 7.01
C ASN A 78 8.44 7.19 6.16
N LEU A 79 9.26 6.22 6.59
CA LEU A 79 9.41 4.93 5.94
C LEU A 79 8.50 3.87 6.59
N VAL A 80 7.75 3.14 5.78
CA VAL A 80 7.03 1.93 6.17
C VAL A 80 7.58 0.72 5.42
N MET A 81 8.00 -0.31 6.15
CA MET A 81 8.57 -1.55 5.61
C MET A 81 7.69 -2.76 6.00
N PRO A 82 7.76 -3.86 5.23
CA PRO A 82 6.93 -5.02 5.48
C PRO A 82 7.46 -5.82 6.67
N SER A 83 6.54 -6.32 7.48
CA SER A 83 6.78 -7.37 8.47
C SER A 83 5.89 -8.58 8.22
N LEU A 84 6.15 -9.66 8.94
CA LEU A 84 5.34 -10.86 8.93
C LEU A 84 4.84 -11.13 10.34
N VAL A 85 3.56 -11.46 10.43
CA VAL A 85 2.96 -12.08 11.61
C VAL A 85 3.00 -13.59 11.41
N HIS A 86 3.36 -14.29 12.46
CA HIS A 86 3.37 -15.74 12.52
C HIS A 86 2.50 -16.21 13.69
N ASN A 87 1.83 -17.34 13.51
CA ASN A 87 1.06 -17.99 14.55
C ASN A 87 1.64 -19.39 14.81
N LEU A 88 2.29 -19.57 15.95
CA LEU A 88 2.77 -20.87 16.42
C LEU A 88 1.94 -21.30 17.63
N ASN A 89 1.08 -22.28 17.44
CA ASN A 89 0.22 -22.87 18.47
C ASN A 89 -0.61 -21.83 19.25
N GLY A 90 -1.22 -20.88 18.53
CA GLY A 90 -2.04 -19.82 19.11
C GLY A 90 -1.24 -18.62 19.63
N LYS A 91 0.09 -18.64 19.47
CA LYS A 91 0.96 -17.55 19.88
C LYS A 91 1.42 -16.75 18.67
N ILE A 92 1.12 -15.46 18.72
CA ILE A 92 1.44 -14.48 17.70
C ILE A 92 2.82 -13.88 17.96
N PHE A 93 3.68 -13.86 16.94
CA PHE A 93 4.95 -13.13 16.95
C PHE A 93 5.17 -12.44 15.62
N THR A 94 5.94 -11.35 15.65
CA THR A 94 6.29 -10.60 14.45
C THR A 94 7.77 -10.69 14.13
N SER A 95 8.08 -10.77 12.84
CA SER A 95 9.44 -10.62 12.32
C SER A 95 9.46 -9.55 11.25
N SER A 96 10.58 -8.85 11.09
CA SER A 96 10.79 -8.09 9.86
C SER A 96 10.76 -9.05 8.66
N ALA A 97 10.25 -8.58 7.52
CA ALA A 97 10.30 -9.35 6.27
C ALA A 97 11.67 -9.22 5.56
N SER A 98 12.49 -8.26 6.00
CA SER A 98 13.87 -8.05 5.54
C SER A 98 14.84 -8.15 6.72
N GLN A 99 16.15 -8.29 6.45
CA GLN A 99 17.16 -8.16 7.52
C GLN A 99 17.05 -6.82 8.26
N LEU A 100 17.49 -6.82 9.52
CA LEU A 100 17.32 -5.69 10.43
C LEU A 100 17.90 -4.39 9.88
N GLU A 101 19.06 -4.44 9.21
CA GLU A 101 19.71 -3.26 8.64
C GLU A 101 18.83 -2.50 7.63
N PHE A 102 18.00 -3.21 6.84
CA PHE A 102 17.10 -2.59 5.86
C PHE A 102 15.81 -2.05 6.50
N SER A 103 15.54 -2.39 7.77
CA SER A 103 14.28 -2.04 8.45
C SER A 103 14.48 -1.27 9.76
N ALA A 104 15.72 -1.06 10.20
CA ALA A 104 16.06 -0.52 11.52
C ALA A 104 15.43 0.85 11.82
N TYR A 105 15.25 1.67 10.79
CA TYR A 105 14.69 3.02 10.91
C TYR A 105 13.23 3.10 10.42
N ALA A 106 12.69 1.99 9.94
CA ALA A 106 11.35 1.94 9.40
C ALA A 106 10.33 1.69 10.50
N LYS A 107 9.16 2.28 10.32
CA LYS A 107 7.94 1.74 10.90
C LYS A 107 7.63 0.42 10.17
N THR A 108 7.26 -0.62 10.89
CA THR A 108 6.87 -1.88 10.24
C THR A 108 5.37 -2.11 10.32
N GLY A 109 4.82 -2.76 9.29
CA GLY A 109 3.44 -3.26 9.29
C GLY A 109 3.35 -4.57 8.54
N PHE A 110 2.50 -5.48 9.01
CA PHE A 110 2.49 -6.84 8.50
C PHE A 110 1.73 -6.97 7.19
N VAL A 111 2.24 -7.78 6.26
CA VAL A 111 1.65 -7.97 4.91
C VAL A 111 0.84 -9.25 4.76
N ASN A 112 0.69 -10.04 5.83
CA ASN A 112 -0.08 -11.28 5.80
C ASN A 112 -1.49 -11.06 5.24
N THR A 113 -1.85 -11.83 4.22
CA THR A 113 -3.17 -11.83 3.64
C THR A 113 -4.13 -12.74 4.43
N LEU A 114 -5.43 -12.49 4.28
CA LEU A 114 -6.49 -13.31 4.85
C LEU A 114 -7.37 -13.87 3.70
N PRO A 115 -6.89 -14.88 2.96
CA PRO A 115 -7.65 -15.46 1.86
C PRO A 115 -8.90 -16.17 2.37
N GLU A 116 -9.99 -16.06 1.62
CA GLU A 116 -11.19 -16.85 1.85
C GLU A 116 -10.94 -18.33 1.56
N ASN A 117 -11.74 -19.18 2.20
CA ASN A 117 -11.76 -20.61 1.91
C ASN A 117 -12.65 -20.92 0.68
N ASP A 118 -12.43 -20.18 -0.41
CA ASP A 118 -13.03 -20.46 -1.73
C ASP A 118 -11.97 -21.02 -2.70
N THR A 119 -12.42 -21.47 -3.87
CA THR A 119 -11.55 -22.16 -4.86
C THR A 119 -10.36 -21.32 -5.31
N ASN A 120 -10.45 -20.00 -5.25
CA ASN A 120 -9.43 -19.08 -5.76
C ASN A 120 -8.67 -18.36 -4.64
N HIS A 121 -8.94 -18.69 -3.37
CA HIS A 121 -8.36 -17.99 -2.22
C HIS A 121 -8.56 -16.47 -2.30
N THR A 122 -9.77 -16.05 -2.68
CA THR A 122 -10.11 -14.64 -2.92
C THR A 122 -9.83 -13.79 -1.68
N LEU A 123 -9.17 -12.65 -1.85
CA LEU A 123 -8.98 -11.69 -0.78
C LEU A 123 -10.24 -10.85 -0.66
N LYS A 124 -11.01 -11.01 0.43
CA LYS A 124 -12.23 -10.20 0.69
C LYS A 124 -12.10 -9.35 1.94
N ARG A 125 -11.25 -9.78 2.85
CA ARG A 125 -11.06 -9.21 4.17
C ARG A 125 -9.58 -9.06 4.46
N PHE A 126 -9.26 -8.18 5.40
CA PHE A 126 -7.92 -8.06 5.95
C PHE A 126 -7.97 -7.97 7.47
N THR A 127 -6.89 -8.40 8.10
CA THR A 127 -6.69 -8.21 9.53
C THR A 127 -6.07 -6.84 9.75
N VAL A 128 -6.74 -5.94 10.48
CA VAL A 128 -6.30 -4.56 10.74
C VAL A 128 -5.08 -4.51 11.66
N TRP A 129 -5.10 -5.33 12.72
CA TRP A 129 -4.05 -5.40 13.73
C TRP A 129 -3.95 -6.79 14.35
N GLU A 130 -2.79 -7.09 14.92
CA GLU A 130 -2.49 -8.30 15.67
C GLU A 130 -1.87 -7.93 17.03
N LYS A 131 -2.09 -8.78 18.04
CA LYS A 131 -1.48 -8.60 19.36
C LYS A 131 -0.34 -9.59 19.52
N GLU A 132 0.87 -9.08 19.66
CA GLU A 132 2.04 -9.91 19.91
C GLU A 132 1.88 -10.65 21.26
N SER A 133 2.13 -11.95 21.27
CA SER A 133 1.95 -12.79 22.47
C SER A 133 3.10 -12.66 23.47
N TYR A 134 4.24 -12.12 23.04
CA TYR A 134 5.44 -11.92 23.86
C TYR A 134 5.94 -10.48 23.74
N GLY A 135 6.63 -9.96 24.76
CA GLY A 135 7.08 -8.56 24.80
C GLY A 135 6.00 -7.60 25.32
N GLU A 136 6.02 -6.33 24.91
CA GLU A 136 5.12 -5.27 25.40
C GLU A 136 3.63 -5.48 25.04
N GLN A 137 3.24 -6.63 24.46
CA GLN A 137 1.89 -6.91 23.95
C GLN A 137 1.36 -5.79 23.04
N ALA A 138 2.28 -5.08 22.38
CA ALA A 138 1.96 -3.96 21.53
C ALA A 138 1.14 -4.43 20.33
N SER A 139 0.15 -3.63 19.95
CA SER A 139 -0.59 -3.88 18.71
C SER A 139 0.35 -3.67 17.53
N LYS A 140 0.44 -4.68 16.68
CA LYS A 140 1.12 -4.65 15.39
C LYS A 140 0.05 -4.39 14.36
N TYR A 141 0.27 -3.44 13.47
CA TYR A 141 -0.72 -3.04 12.49
C TYR A 141 -0.41 -3.68 11.13
N HIS A 142 -1.44 -3.95 10.36
CA HIS A 142 -1.29 -4.31 8.95
C HIS A 142 -0.50 -3.23 8.22
N PHE A 143 0.26 -3.61 7.19
CA PHE A 143 1.07 -2.70 6.39
C PHE A 143 0.27 -1.48 5.92
N ALA A 144 -0.90 -1.72 5.33
CA ALA A 144 -1.79 -0.64 4.90
C ALA A 144 -2.26 0.27 6.06
N ALA A 145 -2.60 -0.30 7.22
CA ALA A 145 -2.98 0.49 8.39
C ALA A 145 -1.81 1.32 8.92
N ARG A 146 -0.59 0.75 8.97
CA ARG A 146 0.61 1.47 9.37
C ARG A 146 0.99 2.59 8.41
N THR A 147 0.80 2.37 7.12
CA THR A 147 0.98 3.36 6.06
C THR A 147 -0.01 4.51 6.22
N ALA A 148 -1.30 4.20 6.38
CA ALA A 148 -2.32 5.22 6.65
C ALA A 148 -2.04 6.01 7.94
N MET A 149 -1.63 5.34 9.02
CA MET A 149 -1.24 6.02 10.27
C MET A 149 -0.03 6.95 10.11
N SER A 150 0.92 6.58 9.24
CA SER A 150 2.11 7.41 8.96
C SER A 150 1.77 8.61 8.08
N TYR A 151 0.69 8.53 7.30
CA TYR A 151 0.15 9.63 6.53
C TYR A 151 -0.73 10.54 7.39
N ASP A 152 -1.80 10.00 7.98
CA ASP A 152 -2.77 10.69 8.83
C ASP A 152 -3.19 9.78 9.99
N SER A 153 -2.54 9.97 11.14
CA SER A 153 -2.79 9.17 12.34
C SER A 153 -4.19 9.37 12.91
N ILE A 154 -4.80 10.54 12.74
CA ILE A 154 -6.13 10.83 13.28
C ILE A 154 -7.17 10.02 12.50
N LYS A 155 -7.13 10.08 11.17
CA LYS A 155 -8.03 9.30 10.32
C LYS A 155 -7.82 7.80 10.49
N ALA A 156 -6.57 7.36 10.49
CA ALA A 156 -6.27 5.94 10.67
C ALA A 156 -6.77 5.41 12.02
N MET A 157 -6.53 6.14 13.12
CA MET A 157 -7.04 5.73 14.43
C MET A 157 -8.57 5.80 14.50
N LYS A 158 -9.20 6.75 13.83
CA LYS A 158 -10.67 6.81 13.73
C LYS A 158 -11.23 5.54 13.07
N PHE A 159 -10.65 5.10 11.96
CA PHE A 159 -11.03 3.83 11.32
C PHE A 159 -10.78 2.63 12.23
N ILE A 160 -9.56 2.51 12.77
CA ILE A 160 -9.14 1.37 13.60
C ILE A 160 -10.04 1.20 14.83
N ASN A 161 -10.42 2.30 15.48
CA ASN A 161 -11.26 2.26 16.68
C ASN A 161 -12.74 1.98 16.38
N ALA A 162 -13.20 2.29 15.17
CA ALA A 162 -14.60 2.09 14.78
C ALA A 162 -14.88 0.69 14.22
N HIS A 163 -13.83 -0.06 13.87
CA HIS A 163 -13.97 -1.34 13.19
C HIS A 163 -13.45 -2.52 14.03
N PRO A 164 -13.99 -3.73 13.81
CA PRO A 164 -13.43 -4.95 14.38
C PRO A 164 -12.02 -5.22 13.84
N LYS A 165 -11.34 -6.20 14.46
CA LYS A 165 -9.99 -6.63 14.04
C LYS A 165 -9.92 -7.07 12.57
N ILE A 166 -10.98 -7.68 12.03
CA ILE A 166 -11.06 -8.16 10.64
C ILE A 166 -12.14 -7.36 9.94
N VAL A 167 -11.81 -6.78 8.78
CA VAL A 167 -12.69 -5.86 8.06
C VAL A 167 -12.78 -6.26 6.58
N ASP A 168 -13.97 -6.11 5.99
CA ASP A 168 -14.18 -6.26 4.56
C ASP A 168 -13.46 -5.16 3.78
N ILE A 169 -12.82 -5.53 2.68
CA ILE A 169 -12.07 -4.61 1.84
C ILE A 169 -13.03 -3.90 0.89
N ASP A 170 -13.01 -2.58 0.91
CA ASP A 170 -13.71 -1.73 -0.05
C ASP A 170 -12.89 -1.60 -1.32
N TYR A 171 -12.94 -2.66 -2.16
CA TYR A 171 -12.31 -2.66 -3.47
C TYR A 171 -12.97 -1.62 -4.36
N LYS A 172 -12.19 -0.64 -4.80
CA LYS A 172 -12.68 0.37 -5.71
C LYS A 172 -12.84 -0.27 -7.09
N GLU A 173 -13.86 0.12 -7.86
CA GLU A 173 -14.10 -0.39 -9.21
C GLU A 173 -13.47 0.56 -10.27
N GLY A 174 -13.05 0.01 -11.42
CA GLY A 174 -12.62 0.80 -12.60
C GLY A 174 -11.13 0.68 -12.96
N LYS A 175 -10.77 1.09 -14.18
CA LYS A 175 -9.38 1.04 -14.69
C LYS A 175 -8.54 2.18 -14.08
N ARG A 176 -7.32 1.87 -13.62
CA ARG A 176 -6.28 2.82 -13.16
C ARG A 176 -6.70 3.73 -11.99
N GLN A 177 -7.11 3.13 -10.87
CA GLN A 177 -7.54 3.86 -9.67
C GLN A 177 -6.40 4.63 -8.99
N PHE A 178 -5.19 4.09 -9.10
CA PHE A 178 -3.96 4.68 -8.61
C PHE A 178 -3.07 5.07 -9.78
N LYS A 179 -2.38 6.19 -9.64
CA LYS A 179 -1.32 6.55 -10.57
C LYS A 179 -0.16 5.57 -10.37
N ILE A 180 0.21 4.86 -11.44
CA ILE A 180 1.36 3.97 -11.47
C ILE A 180 2.47 4.67 -12.26
N LEU A 181 3.66 4.74 -11.68
CA LEU A 181 4.89 5.24 -12.28
C LEU A 181 5.86 4.08 -12.47
N SER A 182 6.58 4.05 -13.59
CA SER A 182 7.69 3.11 -13.75
C SER A 182 8.99 3.63 -13.17
N ALA A 183 9.89 2.71 -12.79
CA ALA A 183 11.27 3.02 -12.43
C ALA A 183 11.94 3.91 -13.47
N LYS A 184 11.75 3.62 -14.76
CA LYS A 184 12.29 4.44 -15.84
C LYS A 184 11.77 5.89 -15.80
N GLU A 185 10.49 6.11 -15.55
CA GLU A 185 9.93 7.46 -15.46
C GLU A 185 10.53 8.25 -14.29
N VAL A 186 10.72 7.59 -13.14
CA VAL A 186 11.36 8.20 -11.96
C VAL A 186 12.81 8.56 -12.28
N LEU A 187 13.59 7.60 -12.75
CA LEU A 187 15.03 7.74 -12.97
C LEU A 187 15.38 8.67 -14.14
N ASP A 188 14.52 8.77 -15.16
CA ASP A 188 14.66 9.74 -16.26
C ASP A 188 14.30 11.18 -15.84
N GLY A 189 13.85 11.41 -14.59
CA GLY A 189 13.41 12.72 -14.12
C GLY A 189 12.10 13.21 -14.71
N LYS A 190 11.24 12.30 -15.18
CA LYS A 190 9.89 12.63 -15.72
C LYS A 190 8.85 12.84 -14.63
N VAL A 191 9.15 12.39 -13.42
CA VAL A 191 8.30 12.54 -12.24
C VAL A 191 8.59 13.88 -11.57
N THR A 192 7.55 14.65 -11.30
CA THR A 192 7.65 16.00 -10.76
C THR A 192 7.17 16.08 -9.31
N LYS A 193 7.40 17.22 -8.64
CA LYS A 193 6.85 17.46 -7.29
C LYS A 193 5.33 17.30 -7.23
N LYS A 194 4.58 17.74 -8.25
CA LYS A 194 3.12 17.55 -8.33
C LYS A 194 2.72 16.08 -8.22
N ASP A 195 3.57 15.19 -8.68
CA ASP A 195 3.30 13.76 -8.68
C ASP A 195 3.49 13.13 -7.31
N ILE A 196 4.37 13.67 -6.46
CA ILE A 196 4.89 12.99 -5.26
C ILE A 196 4.73 13.79 -3.96
N GLU A 197 4.86 15.11 -4.01
CA GLU A 197 4.92 15.98 -2.83
C GLU A 197 3.68 15.82 -1.96
N GLY A 198 3.90 15.52 -0.67
CA GLY A 198 2.81 15.37 0.30
C GLY A 198 1.97 14.09 0.16
N LYS A 199 2.32 13.17 -0.75
CA LYS A 199 1.57 11.92 -1.01
C LYS A 199 2.17 10.69 -0.34
N ILE A 200 1.43 9.59 -0.38
CA ILE A 200 1.91 8.24 -0.11
C ILE A 200 2.48 7.69 -1.40
N VAL A 201 3.74 7.28 -1.36
CA VAL A 201 4.41 6.57 -2.45
C VAL A 201 4.59 5.12 -2.03
N MET A 202 3.96 4.20 -2.76
CA MET A 202 4.05 2.77 -2.53
C MET A 202 4.96 2.13 -3.58
N ILE A 203 6.11 1.63 -3.15
CA ILE A 203 7.13 1.05 -4.02
C ILE A 203 7.00 -0.47 -3.96
N SER A 204 6.79 -1.13 -5.10
CA SER A 204 6.64 -2.59 -5.17
C SER A 204 7.00 -3.10 -6.57
N PHE A 205 6.98 -4.42 -6.76
CA PHE A 205 7.16 -5.06 -8.05
C PHE A 205 5.80 -5.34 -8.71
N LEU A 206 5.54 -4.70 -9.84
CA LEU A 206 4.38 -4.97 -10.69
C LEU A 206 4.88 -5.69 -11.95
N GLY A 207 5.15 -6.99 -11.79
CA GLY A 207 5.70 -7.84 -12.84
C GLY A 207 4.72 -8.14 -13.97
N PRO A 208 5.18 -8.57 -15.15
CA PRO A 208 4.30 -8.93 -16.26
C PRO A 208 3.45 -10.18 -15.98
N GLY A 209 3.86 -11.01 -15.02
CA GLY A 209 3.21 -12.27 -14.66
C GLY A 209 2.12 -12.13 -13.61
N ASN A 210 1.83 -13.28 -12.99
CA ASN A 210 0.84 -13.42 -11.93
C ASN A 210 1.52 -13.75 -10.58
N GLU A 211 2.85 -13.56 -10.46
CA GLU A 211 3.61 -13.95 -9.27
C GLU A 211 3.18 -13.20 -8.00
N ASP A 212 2.77 -11.95 -8.14
CA ASP A 212 2.27 -11.10 -7.05
C ASP A 212 0.84 -10.60 -7.32
N LYS A 213 0.03 -11.42 -8.00
CA LYS A 213 -1.40 -11.10 -8.21
C LYS A 213 -2.29 -11.99 -7.38
N PHE A 214 -3.35 -11.38 -6.86
CA PHE A 214 -4.37 -12.03 -6.06
C PHE A 214 -5.73 -11.98 -6.75
N TYR A 215 -6.58 -12.96 -6.43
CA TYR A 215 -7.99 -12.93 -6.81
C TYR A 215 -8.75 -11.98 -5.90
N THR A 216 -9.54 -11.10 -6.48
CA THR A 216 -10.42 -10.17 -5.75
C THR A 216 -11.89 -10.36 -6.13
N PRO A 217 -12.84 -9.85 -5.33
CA PRO A 217 -14.27 -9.83 -5.69
C PRO A 217 -14.58 -9.11 -7.02
N LEU A 218 -13.68 -8.26 -7.52
CA LEU A 218 -13.85 -7.60 -8.81
C LEU A 218 -13.74 -8.57 -10.00
N ASN A 219 -13.10 -9.72 -9.78
CA ASN A 219 -12.93 -10.77 -10.77
C ASN A 219 -14.21 -11.61 -10.91
N LYS A 220 -15.18 -11.11 -11.66
CA LYS A 220 -16.50 -11.77 -11.83
C LYS A 220 -16.41 -13.15 -12.51
N HIS A 221 -15.36 -13.40 -13.29
CA HIS A 221 -15.14 -14.64 -14.04
C HIS A 221 -13.66 -15.07 -13.99
N PRO A 222 -13.19 -15.53 -12.82
CA PRO A 222 -11.77 -15.73 -12.56
C PRO A 222 -11.20 -16.88 -13.39
N LYS A 223 -10.31 -16.54 -14.32
CA LYS A 223 -9.39 -17.48 -14.98
C LYS A 223 -7.95 -17.34 -14.50
N GLU A 224 -7.60 -16.11 -14.10
CA GLU A 224 -6.31 -15.69 -13.57
C GLU A 224 -6.55 -14.61 -12.50
N PRO A 225 -5.62 -14.43 -11.55
CA PRO A 225 -5.72 -13.36 -10.56
C PRO A 225 -5.67 -11.97 -11.21
N ASP A 226 -6.32 -10.99 -10.60
CA ASP A 226 -6.70 -9.71 -11.25
C ASP A 226 -6.08 -8.45 -10.63
N MET A 227 -5.44 -8.54 -9.46
CA MET A 227 -4.91 -7.37 -8.76
C MET A 227 -3.52 -7.62 -8.17
N TYR A 228 -2.58 -6.69 -8.38
CA TYR A 228 -1.25 -6.77 -7.78
C TYR A 228 -1.32 -6.60 -6.25
N GLY A 229 -0.38 -7.20 -5.50
CA GLY A 229 -0.30 -7.08 -4.05
C GLY A 229 -0.30 -5.63 -3.57
N VAL A 230 0.48 -4.78 -4.23
CA VAL A 230 0.52 -3.34 -3.91
C VAL A 230 -0.79 -2.60 -4.20
N GLU A 231 -1.55 -3.01 -5.23
CA GLU A 231 -2.88 -2.44 -5.50
C GLU A 231 -3.90 -2.88 -4.45
N TYR A 232 -3.82 -4.13 -3.99
CA TYR A 232 -4.58 -4.63 -2.85
C TYR A 232 -4.29 -3.79 -1.59
N LEU A 233 -3.02 -3.55 -1.29
CA LEU A 233 -2.61 -2.73 -0.15
C LEU A 233 -3.10 -1.28 -0.30
N ALA A 234 -3.02 -0.71 -1.50
CA ALA A 234 -3.46 0.65 -1.79
C ALA A 234 -4.97 0.85 -1.61
N ASN A 235 -5.79 -0.14 -2.00
CA ASN A 235 -7.24 -0.13 -1.73
C ASN A 235 -7.52 -0.03 -0.22
N ILE A 236 -6.81 -0.80 0.60
CA ILE A 236 -6.96 -0.76 2.06
C ILE A 236 -6.51 0.60 2.62
N VAL A 237 -5.40 1.17 2.15
CA VAL A 237 -4.96 2.51 2.57
C VAL A 237 -6.03 3.56 2.24
N ALA A 238 -6.59 3.52 1.03
CA ALA A 238 -7.64 4.43 0.58
C ALA A 238 -8.89 4.30 1.48
N GLN A 239 -9.38 3.08 1.71
CA GLN A 239 -10.52 2.80 2.58
C GLN A 239 -10.33 3.41 3.99
N ILE A 240 -9.13 3.25 4.57
CA ILE A 240 -8.82 3.80 5.89
C ILE A 240 -8.84 5.34 5.89
N LEU A 241 -8.28 5.99 4.86
CA LEU A 241 -8.15 7.46 4.79
C LEU A 241 -9.44 8.17 4.35
N GLU A 242 -10.36 7.44 3.73
CA GLU A 242 -11.68 7.95 3.31
C GLU A 242 -12.74 7.80 4.39
N TYR A 243 -12.44 7.07 5.47
CA TYR A 243 -13.36 6.89 6.57
C TYR A 243 -13.67 8.20 7.29
N ASN A 244 -14.88 8.69 7.10
CA ASN A 244 -15.36 9.93 7.70
C ASN A 244 -16.10 9.72 9.02
N GLY A 245 -16.34 8.48 9.44
CA GLY A 245 -17.18 8.13 10.59
C GLY A 245 -18.66 8.38 10.33
N GLU A 246 -19.50 7.47 10.84
CA GLU A 246 -20.93 7.73 11.06
C GLU A 246 -21.14 8.37 12.44
#